data_AF-A0A0Q7CKV8-F1
#
_entry.id   AF-A0A0Q7CKV8-F1
#
_cell.length_a   1.000
_cell.length_b   1.000
_cell.length_c   1.000
_cell.angle_alpha   90.00
_cell.angle_beta   90.00
_cell.angle_gamma   90.00
#
_symmetry.space_group_name_H-M   'P 1'
#
loop_
_entity.id
_entity.type
_entity.pdbx_description
1 polymer ?
#
loop_
_entity_poly.entity_id
_entity_poly.type
_entity_poly.pdbx_seq_one_letter_code
_entity_poly.pdbx_strand_id
1 'polypeptide(L)'
;MTRPRAWRQRALGLLIALVSGTVVAQSAAPASTPSSDPAPGIVAPSVAAAPLPVSPSAQRLYERARGQLLQVRTLLKGQDSQASVGSGFFVSDDGLIVTNYHVVSQVALQPERYRLTYTRVDGREGTLQLLGFDAIHDLALVKALPPNGPSRKNGGAVVDAPGSPLAFRAAGDALAQGERIYSLGNPLDVGFAVLEGNYNGLVERSFYPSIFFGGALNSGMSGGPALDEAGRVVGVNVATRRDGQQVSFLVPAPFAQALVERARGAAPITAPVYPQLTAQLLAHQEAVVQRFVQQPWRSAGHPHYLIPVPQEDFLRCWGRSTPADTKGLEFERSDCEMDTQIFVSGSLLTGSLGVRHEAYDGRKIGWLRFTERYSASFRNESFGRRNPKEYTAPQCSERFVDRDGLPLRAVLCLSAYKRLTGLYDLSVLVATLDQARAGAQGRLDARGVSFDNAMKLASHYLQGYSVKAVP
;
A
#
# COMPACT_ATOMS: atom_id res chain seq x y z
N MET A 1 -20.73 69.71 -28.69
CA MET A 1 -21.44 68.65 -29.45
C MET A 1 -20.69 67.35 -29.18
N THR A 2 -21.17 66.26 -28.59
CA THR A 2 -22.46 65.81 -28.06
C THR A 2 -22.18 64.75 -26.96
N ARG A 3 -22.84 64.91 -25.80
CA ARG A 3 -23.00 64.10 -24.56
C ARG A 3 -22.41 62.67 -24.44
N PRO A 4 -22.13 62.26 -23.17
CA PRO A 4 -22.66 61.01 -22.65
C PRO A 4 -23.60 61.24 -21.45
N ARG A 5 -24.68 60.46 -21.39
CA ARG A 5 -25.64 60.40 -20.27
C ARG A 5 -25.73 58.96 -19.78
N ALA A 6 -25.79 58.87 -18.45
CA ALA A 6 -25.98 57.73 -17.55
C ALA A 6 -26.96 56.63 -18.00
N TRP A 7 -26.80 55.44 -17.40
CA TRP A 7 -27.84 54.72 -16.62
C TRP A 7 -27.21 53.54 -15.85
N ARG A 8 -27.24 53.56 -14.52
CA ARG A 8 -28.20 52.90 -13.59
C ARG A 8 -27.86 51.44 -13.25
N GLN A 9 -27.38 51.25 -12.01
CA GLN A 9 -27.46 49.99 -11.29
C GLN A 9 -28.89 49.76 -10.79
N ARG A 10 -29.44 48.57 -11.03
CA ARG A 10 -30.62 48.05 -10.33
C ARG A 10 -30.48 46.54 -10.12
N ALA A 11 -30.69 46.15 -8.87
CA ALA A 11 -30.84 44.78 -8.40
C ALA A 11 -32.19 44.17 -8.86
N LEU A 12 -32.16 42.88 -9.18
CA LEU A 12 -33.29 41.96 -9.29
C LEU A 12 -32.66 40.56 -9.18
N GLY A 13 -32.88 39.76 -8.15
CA GLY A 13 -34.17 39.17 -7.76
C GLY A 13 -34.18 37.72 -8.26
N LEU A 14 -33.59 36.79 -7.50
CA LEU A 14 -33.62 35.36 -7.84
C LEU A 14 -34.80 34.69 -7.13
N LEU A 15 -35.79 34.28 -7.92
CA LEU A 15 -36.90 33.42 -7.56
C LEU A 15 -36.40 31.99 -7.34
N ILE A 16 -36.64 31.42 -6.16
CA ILE A 16 -36.56 29.97 -5.91
C ILE A 16 -37.99 29.47 -5.73
N ALA A 17 -38.36 28.49 -6.56
CA ALA A 17 -39.65 27.82 -6.57
C ALA A 17 -39.79 26.85 -5.38
N LEU A 18 -41.00 26.83 -4.80
CA LEU A 18 -41.44 25.92 -3.75
C LEU A 18 -41.55 24.48 -4.26
N VAL A 19 -41.04 23.52 -3.48
CA VAL A 19 -41.55 22.14 -3.44
C VAL A 19 -41.81 21.77 -1.98
N SER A 20 -43.07 21.43 -1.73
CA SER A 20 -43.67 21.15 -0.43
C SER A 20 -43.16 19.84 0.18
N GLY A 21 -42.71 19.89 1.43
CA GLY A 21 -42.46 18.73 2.29
C GLY A 21 -43.09 18.99 3.65
N THR A 22 -44.14 18.26 3.97
CA THR A 22 -44.83 18.28 5.28
C THR A 22 -43.94 17.68 6.36
N VAL A 23 -43.59 18.47 7.38
CA VAL A 23 -42.97 17.98 8.62
C VAL A 23 -44.05 17.89 9.69
N VAL A 24 -44.23 16.68 10.25
CA VAL A 24 -45.07 16.44 11.43
C VAL A 24 -44.36 17.03 12.65
N ALA A 25 -45.02 17.94 13.35
CA ALA A 25 -44.52 18.52 14.60
C ALA A 25 -44.80 17.56 15.77
N GLN A 26 -43.74 17.13 16.46
CA GLN A 26 -43.84 16.44 17.75
C GLN A 26 -43.63 17.48 18.87
N SER A 27 -44.62 17.62 19.74
CA SER A 27 -44.59 18.55 20.88
C SER A 27 -43.64 18.04 21.96
N ALA A 28 -42.66 18.85 22.34
CA ALA A 28 -41.83 18.62 23.51
C ALA A 28 -42.60 18.96 24.79
N ALA A 29 -42.66 18.01 25.72
CA ALA A 29 -43.15 18.21 27.09
C ALA A 29 -42.04 18.80 27.99
N PRO A 30 -42.38 19.58 29.04
CA PRO A 30 -41.40 20.28 29.86
C PRO A 30 -40.63 19.34 30.79
N ALA A 31 -39.33 19.61 30.97
CA ALA A 31 -38.44 18.88 31.84
C ALA A 31 -38.73 19.18 33.32
N SER A 32 -39.00 18.13 34.11
CA SER A 32 -39.05 18.16 35.57
C SER A 32 -37.66 17.93 36.16
N THR A 33 -37.21 18.84 37.02
CA THR A 33 -35.98 18.71 37.83
C THR A 33 -36.10 17.62 38.90
N PRO A 34 -35.14 16.68 39.02
CA PRO A 34 -35.12 15.75 40.15
C PRO A 34 -34.47 16.37 41.38
N SER A 35 -35.12 16.16 42.52
CA SER A 35 -34.73 16.50 43.89
C SER A 35 -33.51 15.70 44.37
N SER A 36 -32.64 16.36 45.13
CA SER A 36 -31.51 15.78 45.83
C SER A 36 -31.90 15.32 47.24
N ASP A 37 -32.04 14.01 47.44
CA ASP A 37 -31.94 13.37 48.77
C ASP A 37 -31.03 12.12 48.65
N PRO A 38 -30.08 11.90 49.58
CA PRO A 38 -29.11 10.81 49.46
C PRO A 38 -29.67 9.48 50.00
N ALA A 39 -29.67 8.44 49.14
CA ALA A 39 -29.96 7.07 49.55
C ALA A 39 -28.74 6.40 50.23
N PRO A 40 -28.94 5.53 51.24
CA PRO A 40 -27.84 4.89 51.97
C PRO A 40 -27.09 3.87 51.09
N GLY A 41 -25.76 3.94 51.16
CA GLY A 41 -24.84 3.24 50.27
C GLY A 41 -24.78 1.74 50.47
N ILE A 42 -24.89 1.01 49.35
CA ILE A 42 -24.43 -0.37 49.24
C ILE A 42 -22.96 -0.31 48.84
N VAL A 43 -22.06 -0.60 49.78
CA VAL A 43 -20.63 -0.70 49.51
C VAL A 43 -20.37 -2.07 48.88
N ALA A 44 -20.22 -2.12 47.57
CA ALA A 44 -19.65 -3.30 46.91
C ALA A 44 -18.17 -3.38 47.28
N PRO A 45 -17.64 -4.55 47.71
CA PRO A 45 -16.22 -4.68 47.98
C PRO A 45 -15.42 -4.46 46.70
N SER A 46 -14.58 -3.42 46.71
CA SER A 46 -13.57 -3.17 45.70
C SER A 46 -12.52 -4.28 45.79
N VAL A 47 -12.69 -5.33 44.98
CA VAL A 47 -11.58 -6.21 44.66
C VAL A 47 -10.71 -5.43 43.68
N ALA A 48 -9.66 -4.79 44.20
CA ALA A 48 -8.62 -4.22 43.36
C ALA A 48 -8.10 -5.32 42.44
N ALA A 49 -8.48 -5.26 41.16
CA ALA A 49 -7.96 -6.16 40.14
C ALA A 49 -6.44 -5.94 40.10
N ALA A 50 -5.68 -6.95 40.53
CA ALA A 50 -4.24 -6.94 40.34
C ALA A 50 -3.93 -6.69 38.86
N PRO A 51 -3.03 -5.75 38.52
CA PRO A 51 -2.66 -5.54 37.13
C PRO A 51 -2.15 -6.86 36.56
N LEU A 52 -2.66 -7.24 35.39
CA LEU A 52 -2.22 -8.45 34.69
C LEU A 52 -0.70 -8.45 34.61
N PRO A 53 -0.01 -9.57 34.92
CA PRO A 53 1.44 -9.61 34.86
C PRO A 53 1.88 -9.33 33.41
N VAL A 54 2.70 -8.29 33.23
CA VAL A 54 3.43 -8.06 31.98
C VAL A 54 4.16 -9.35 31.64
N SER A 55 4.04 -9.80 30.38
CA SER A 55 4.76 -10.98 29.88
C SER A 55 6.24 -10.89 30.29
N PRO A 56 6.73 -11.77 31.20
CA PRO A 56 8.10 -11.68 31.70
C PRO A 56 9.12 -11.79 30.56
N SER A 57 8.75 -12.49 29.49
CA SER A 57 9.54 -12.59 28.26
C SER A 57 9.61 -11.25 27.51
N ALA A 58 8.49 -10.54 27.33
CA ALA A 58 8.46 -9.25 26.66
C ALA A 58 9.31 -8.20 27.40
N GLN A 59 9.21 -8.14 28.73
CA GLN A 59 10.00 -7.22 29.55
C GLN A 59 11.50 -7.53 29.43
N ARG A 60 11.90 -8.81 29.62
CA ARG A 60 13.31 -9.22 29.49
C ARG A 60 13.86 -8.92 28.10
N LEU A 61 13.06 -9.16 27.07
CA LEU A 61 13.48 -8.96 25.70
C LEU A 61 13.69 -7.47 25.39
N TYR A 62 12.75 -6.63 25.81
CA TYR A 62 12.88 -5.19 25.68
C TYR A 62 14.13 -4.67 26.39
N GLU A 63 14.37 -5.06 27.64
CA GLU A 63 15.55 -4.62 28.40
C GLU A 63 16.87 -5.04 27.75
N ARG A 64 16.93 -6.24 27.15
CA ARG A 64 18.11 -6.68 26.40
C ARG A 64 18.28 -5.91 25.09
N ALA A 65 17.19 -5.68 24.36
CA ALA A 65 17.22 -5.11 23.02
C ALA A 65 17.28 -3.57 22.98
N ARG A 66 16.86 -2.88 24.05
CA ARG A 66 16.69 -1.41 24.05
C ARG A 66 17.96 -0.64 23.67
N GLY A 67 19.14 -1.20 23.95
CA GLY A 67 20.42 -0.58 23.57
C GLY A 67 20.63 -0.51 22.06
N GLN A 68 20.06 -1.48 21.33
CA GLN A 68 20.18 -1.64 19.88
C GLN A 68 19.06 -0.96 19.11
N LEU A 69 17.99 -0.52 19.77
CA LEU A 69 16.88 0.19 19.14
C LEU A 69 17.20 1.68 18.96
N LEU A 70 16.74 2.21 17.83
CA LEU A 70 16.83 3.63 17.53
C LEU A 70 15.63 4.08 16.71
N GLN A 71 15.35 5.36 16.84
CA GLN A 71 14.36 6.04 16.04
C GLN A 71 15.10 6.63 14.85
N VAL A 72 14.61 6.36 13.64
CA VAL A 72 15.14 6.92 12.41
C VAL A 72 14.25 8.10 12.01
N ARG A 73 14.85 9.27 11.85
CA ARG A 73 14.15 10.49 11.41
C ARG A 73 14.73 10.98 10.10
N THR A 74 13.85 11.33 9.18
CA THR A 74 14.21 12.11 7.99
C THR A 74 13.82 13.56 8.21
N LEU A 75 14.80 14.45 8.17
CA LEU A 75 14.61 15.89 8.42
C LEU A 75 14.85 16.71 7.15
N LEU A 76 14.10 17.80 7.00
CA LEU A 76 14.36 18.80 5.96
C LEU A 76 15.57 19.67 6.38
N LYS A 77 16.62 19.72 5.56
CA LYS A 77 17.88 20.41 5.92
C LYS A 77 17.73 21.91 6.22
N GLY A 78 16.74 22.59 5.64
CA GLY A 78 16.59 24.04 5.77
C GLY A 78 15.84 24.50 7.03
N GLN A 79 15.06 23.63 7.68
CA GLN A 79 14.19 23.99 8.80
C GLN A 79 14.23 22.98 9.95
N ASP A 80 14.97 21.88 9.78
CA ASP A 80 15.02 20.75 10.72
C ASP A 80 13.65 20.19 11.13
N SER A 81 12.66 20.34 10.25
CA SER A 81 11.33 19.76 10.41
C SER A 81 11.30 18.28 10.02
N GLN A 82 10.57 17.50 10.81
CA GLN A 82 10.38 16.06 10.57
C GLN A 82 9.54 15.82 9.32
N ALA A 83 10.09 15.06 8.38
CA ALA A 83 9.45 14.73 7.12
C ALA A 83 9.09 13.23 7.00
N SER A 84 9.75 12.38 7.79
CA SER A 84 9.41 10.97 7.99
C SER A 84 10.00 10.48 9.32
N VAL A 85 9.36 9.51 9.94
CA VAL A 85 9.81 8.89 11.19
C VAL A 85 9.51 7.39 11.18
N GLY A 86 10.45 6.62 11.71
CA GLY A 86 10.33 5.19 11.88
C GLY A 86 11.31 4.69 12.94
N SER A 87 11.48 3.38 12.98
CA SER A 87 12.41 2.70 13.86
C SER A 87 13.53 2.03 13.05
N GLY A 88 14.60 1.68 13.73
CA GLY A 88 15.69 0.87 13.20
C GLY A 88 16.39 0.13 14.32
N PHE A 89 17.32 -0.75 13.95
CA PHE A 89 18.09 -1.50 14.92
C PHE A 89 19.51 -1.80 14.42
N PHE A 90 20.46 -1.83 15.34
CA PHE A 90 21.85 -2.16 15.04
C PHE A 90 22.03 -3.65 14.68
N VAL A 91 22.76 -3.89 13.59
CA VAL A 91 23.11 -5.24 13.08
C VAL A 91 24.62 -5.44 12.95
N SER A 92 25.43 -4.45 13.35
CA SER A 92 26.89 -4.60 13.50
C SER A 92 27.47 -3.61 14.50
N ASP A 93 28.65 -3.95 15.04
CA ASP A 93 29.39 -3.11 15.98
C ASP A 93 29.93 -1.82 15.33
N ASP A 94 30.15 -1.84 14.01
CA ASP A 94 30.59 -0.67 13.26
C ASP A 94 29.44 0.29 12.87
N GLY A 95 28.25 0.09 13.47
CA GLY A 95 27.13 1.02 13.39
C GLY A 95 26.21 0.84 12.19
N LEU A 96 26.15 -0.36 11.59
CA LEU A 96 25.14 -0.66 10.57
C LEU A 96 23.77 -0.86 11.21
N ILE A 97 22.77 -0.31 10.55
CA ILE A 97 21.39 -0.26 11.03
C ILE A 97 20.46 -0.68 9.90
N VAL A 98 19.52 -1.57 10.20
CA VAL A 98 18.40 -1.90 9.31
C VAL A 98 17.19 -1.03 9.66
N THR A 99 16.49 -0.55 8.63
CA THR A 99 15.20 0.15 8.72
C THR A 99 14.40 -0.10 7.43
N ASN A 100 13.25 0.55 7.26
CA ASN A 100 12.49 0.45 6.01
C ASN A 100 12.92 1.48 4.95
N TYR A 101 12.73 1.14 3.67
CA TYR A 101 12.98 2.05 2.57
C TYR A 101 12.05 3.27 2.62
N HIS A 102 10.75 3.10 2.90
CA HIS A 102 9.82 4.23 2.93
C HIS A 102 10.21 5.30 3.99
N VAL A 103 10.82 4.88 5.11
CA VAL A 103 11.31 5.77 6.18
C VAL A 103 12.39 6.71 5.67
N VAL A 104 13.29 6.20 4.81
CA VAL A 104 14.48 6.92 4.30
C VAL A 104 14.34 7.41 2.85
N SER A 105 13.25 7.07 2.18
CA SER A 105 13.03 7.29 0.74
C SER A 105 13.23 8.74 0.29
N GLN A 106 12.86 9.72 1.12
CA GLN A 106 13.06 11.13 0.82
C GLN A 106 14.54 11.49 0.70
N VAL A 107 15.41 10.91 1.52
CA VAL A 107 16.87 11.07 1.42
C VAL A 107 17.41 10.33 0.21
N ALA A 108 16.89 9.13 -0.08
CA ALA A 108 17.30 8.36 -1.25
C ALA A 108 16.99 9.09 -2.57
N LEU A 109 15.84 9.75 -2.65
CA LEU A 109 15.35 10.38 -3.88
C LEU A 109 15.72 11.87 -4.00
N GLN A 110 16.00 12.54 -2.88
CA GLN A 110 16.30 13.97 -2.79
C GLN A 110 17.38 14.24 -1.70
N PRO A 111 18.59 13.65 -1.82
CA PRO A 111 19.65 13.75 -0.83
C PRO A 111 20.16 15.18 -0.61
N GLU A 112 19.90 16.09 -1.55
CA GLU A 112 20.20 17.52 -1.43
C GLU A 112 19.27 18.23 -0.44
N ARG A 113 18.01 17.80 -0.32
CA ARG A 113 16.97 18.45 0.51
C ARG A 113 16.83 17.85 1.90
N TYR A 114 17.09 16.56 2.05
CA TYR A 114 16.80 15.82 3.28
C TYR A 114 18.08 15.22 3.88
N ARG A 115 18.07 15.04 5.21
CA ARG A 115 19.13 14.35 5.95
C ARG A 115 18.52 13.31 6.88
N LEU A 116 19.28 12.26 7.19
CA LEU A 116 18.88 11.23 8.15
C LEU A 116 19.55 11.46 9.49
N THR A 117 18.78 11.36 10.55
CA THR A 117 19.27 11.35 11.93
C THR A 117 18.70 10.15 12.68
N TYR A 118 19.32 9.84 13.81
CA TYR A 118 18.76 8.89 14.76
C TYR A 118 18.66 9.49 16.15
N THR A 119 17.71 8.97 16.94
CA THR A 119 17.60 9.19 18.38
C THR A 119 17.53 7.83 19.08
N ARG A 120 18.41 7.58 20.06
CA ARG A 120 18.46 6.32 20.81
C ARG A 120 17.52 6.37 22.02
N VAL A 121 17.27 5.20 22.62
CA VAL A 121 16.42 5.09 23.84
C VAL A 121 16.95 5.93 25.01
N ASP A 122 18.27 6.16 25.08
CA ASP A 122 18.92 6.99 26.09
C ASP A 122 18.96 8.50 25.72
N GLY A 123 18.30 8.90 24.63
CA GLY A 123 18.23 10.27 24.16
C GLY A 123 19.43 10.73 23.33
N ARG A 124 20.46 9.89 23.14
CA ARG A 124 21.61 10.26 22.29
C ARG A 124 21.18 10.35 20.84
N GLU A 125 21.61 11.41 20.17
CA GLU A 125 21.32 11.65 18.76
C GLU A 125 22.57 11.57 17.89
N GLY A 126 22.35 11.32 16.60
CA GLY A 126 23.44 11.32 15.64
C GLY A 126 22.95 11.36 14.19
N THR A 127 23.90 11.37 13.26
CA THR A 127 23.62 11.40 11.82
C THR A 127 23.73 10.00 11.23
N LEU A 128 22.88 9.71 10.25
CA LEU A 128 22.93 8.47 9.49
C LEU A 128 23.32 8.75 8.02
N GLN A 129 23.97 7.76 7.41
CA GLN A 129 24.20 7.71 5.97
C GLN A 129 23.47 6.52 5.38
N LEU A 130 22.76 6.73 4.27
CA LEU A 130 22.16 5.63 3.50
C LEU A 130 23.24 4.90 2.72
N LEU A 131 23.37 3.58 2.90
CA LEU A 131 24.35 2.75 2.18
C LEU A 131 23.72 1.96 1.05
N GLY A 132 22.49 1.46 1.26
CA GLY A 132 21.80 0.63 0.30
C GLY A 132 20.33 0.48 0.63
N PHE A 133 19.54 0.02 -0.33
CA PHE A 133 18.11 -0.20 -0.15
C PHE A 133 17.57 -1.33 -1.03
N ASP A 134 16.40 -1.80 -0.63
CA ASP A 134 15.54 -2.75 -1.33
C ASP A 134 14.13 -2.16 -1.36
N ALA A 135 13.73 -1.54 -2.47
CA ALA A 135 12.39 -0.98 -2.56
C ALA A 135 11.33 -2.08 -2.67
N ILE A 136 11.70 -3.25 -3.21
CA ILE A 136 10.80 -4.39 -3.39
C ILE A 136 10.33 -4.95 -2.05
N HIS A 137 11.27 -5.09 -1.12
CA HIS A 137 11.01 -5.60 0.23
C HIS A 137 10.89 -4.48 1.28
N ASP A 138 10.86 -3.22 0.86
CA ASP A 138 10.80 -2.05 1.73
C ASP A 138 11.89 -2.02 2.82
N LEU A 139 13.14 -2.28 2.46
CA LEU A 139 14.28 -2.31 3.39
C LEU A 139 15.33 -1.26 3.03
N ALA A 140 16.03 -0.75 4.04
CA ALA A 140 17.18 0.11 3.88
C ALA A 140 18.28 -0.24 4.89
N LEU A 141 19.52 -0.13 4.43
CA LEU A 141 20.72 -0.21 5.25
C LEU A 141 21.30 1.18 5.40
N VAL A 142 21.38 1.64 6.65
CA VAL A 142 21.97 2.92 7.01
C VAL A 142 23.15 2.71 7.96
N LYS A 143 24.05 3.68 8.03
CA LYS A 143 25.20 3.66 8.92
C LYS A 143 25.23 4.89 9.81
N ALA A 144 25.35 4.67 11.10
CA ALA A 144 25.57 5.74 12.07
C ALA A 144 26.98 6.32 11.91
N LEU A 145 27.06 7.64 11.98
CA LEU A 145 28.33 8.36 11.99
C LEU A 145 28.79 8.66 13.42
N PRO A 146 30.10 8.63 13.69
CA PRO A 146 30.66 9.10 14.94
C PRO A 146 30.35 10.59 15.16
N PRO A 147 30.25 11.06 16.43
CA PRO A 147 29.97 12.46 16.75
C PRO A 147 30.91 13.48 16.08
N ASN A 148 32.16 13.09 15.80
CA ASN A 148 33.20 13.94 15.19
C ASN A 148 33.38 13.70 13.67
N GLY A 149 32.44 13.02 13.02
CA GLY A 149 32.52 12.64 11.60
C GLY A 149 33.45 11.44 11.33
N PRO A 150 33.59 11.01 10.08
CA PRO A 150 34.45 9.87 9.72
C PRO A 150 35.91 10.21 10.01
N SER A 151 36.50 9.58 11.04
CA SER A 151 37.94 9.75 11.33
C SER A 151 38.76 9.28 10.13
N ARG A 152 39.43 10.21 9.45
CA ARG A 152 40.32 9.93 8.30
C ARG A 152 41.70 9.40 8.72
N LYS A 153 41.96 9.24 10.02
CA LYS A 153 43.27 8.79 10.51
C LYS A 153 43.05 7.60 11.44
N ASN A 154 43.36 6.43 10.91
CA ASN A 154 43.57 5.16 11.60
C ASN A 154 42.32 4.54 12.28
N GLY A 155 41.78 3.48 11.66
CA GLY A 155 41.04 2.41 12.32
C GLY A 155 39.82 2.80 13.16
N GLY A 156 38.63 2.68 12.56
CA GLY A 156 37.36 2.49 13.28
C GLY A 156 37.04 3.58 14.31
N ALA A 157 36.46 4.69 13.87
CA ALA A 157 35.70 5.51 14.80
C ALA A 157 34.49 4.69 15.26
N VAL A 158 34.60 4.12 16.46
CA VAL A 158 33.57 3.29 17.09
C VAL A 158 32.34 4.17 17.27
N VAL A 159 31.27 3.83 16.57
CA VAL A 159 29.95 4.33 16.94
C VAL A 159 29.68 3.74 18.31
N ASP A 160 29.40 4.58 19.30
CA ASP A 160 29.06 4.15 20.66
C ASP A 160 27.68 3.47 20.61
N ALA A 161 27.65 2.23 20.10
CA ALA A 161 26.52 1.33 19.96
C ALA A 161 26.53 0.41 21.20
N PRO A 162 25.72 0.70 22.23
CA PRO A 162 25.76 -0.04 23.47
C PRO A 162 25.11 -1.41 23.30
N GLY A 163 25.87 -2.44 23.64
CA GLY A 163 25.45 -3.83 23.60
C GLY A 163 25.71 -4.50 22.24
N SER A 164 25.67 -5.83 22.25
CA SER A 164 25.90 -6.62 21.04
C SER A 164 24.80 -6.36 20.00
N PRO A 165 25.15 -6.24 18.72
CA PRO A 165 24.19 -6.11 17.64
C PRO A 165 23.19 -7.27 17.64
N LEU A 166 21.97 -6.99 17.17
CA LEU A 166 20.97 -8.03 17.08
C LEU A 166 21.37 -9.05 16.01
N ALA A 167 21.47 -10.31 16.42
CA ALA A 167 21.72 -11.42 15.52
C ALA A 167 20.42 -11.81 14.81
N PHE A 168 20.51 -12.18 13.55
CA PHE A 168 19.39 -12.76 12.81
C PHE A 168 19.22 -14.23 13.15
N ARG A 169 17.97 -14.72 13.13
CA ARG A 169 17.70 -16.15 13.22
C ARG A 169 18.28 -16.86 11.99
N ALA A 170 18.90 -18.01 12.19
CA ALA A 170 19.49 -18.78 11.11
C ALA A 170 18.41 -19.29 10.14
N ALA A 171 18.69 -19.28 8.84
CA ALA A 171 17.73 -19.72 7.82
C ALA A 171 17.27 -21.19 7.98
N GLY A 172 18.10 -22.04 8.60
CA GLY A 172 17.76 -23.44 8.89
C GLY A 172 16.87 -23.65 10.14
N ASP A 173 16.58 -22.59 10.90
CA ASP A 173 15.72 -22.62 12.08
C ASP A 173 14.41 -21.91 11.75
N ALA A 174 13.49 -22.61 11.09
CA ALA A 174 12.21 -22.04 10.67
C ALA A 174 11.29 -21.76 11.86
N LEU A 175 10.54 -20.66 11.80
CA LEU A 175 9.47 -20.37 12.75
C LEU A 175 8.33 -21.38 12.63
N ALA A 176 7.83 -21.86 13.75
CA ALA A 176 6.62 -22.67 13.79
C ALA A 176 5.38 -21.78 13.88
N GLN A 177 4.31 -22.08 13.14
CA GLN A 177 3.05 -21.35 13.26
C GLN A 177 2.52 -21.42 14.71
N GLY A 178 2.17 -20.27 15.28
CA GLY A 178 1.82 -20.11 16.69
C GLY A 178 2.98 -19.70 17.59
N GLU A 179 4.24 -19.78 17.12
CA GLU A 179 5.41 -19.34 17.89
C GLU A 179 5.30 -17.86 18.25
N ARG A 180 5.66 -17.53 19.50
CA ARG A 180 5.62 -16.16 20.01
C ARG A 180 6.77 -15.34 19.45
N ILE A 181 6.44 -14.16 18.95
CA ILE A 181 7.39 -13.19 18.44
C ILE A 181 7.04 -11.79 18.96
N TYR A 182 8.05 -10.93 19.01
CA TYR A 182 7.96 -9.63 19.66
C TYR A 182 8.41 -8.55 18.70
N SER A 183 7.52 -7.62 18.41
CA SER A 183 7.81 -6.45 17.61
C SER A 183 8.28 -5.30 18.51
N LEU A 184 9.40 -4.68 18.18
CA LEU A 184 9.93 -3.53 18.91
C LEU A 184 10.01 -2.31 17.99
N GLY A 185 9.69 -1.13 18.52
CA GLY A 185 9.78 0.13 17.78
C GLY A 185 9.24 1.30 18.59
N ASN A 186 9.22 2.49 18.00
CA ASN A 186 8.70 3.72 18.60
C ASN A 186 7.34 4.10 17.98
N PRO A 187 6.22 3.49 18.42
CA PRO A 187 4.89 3.84 17.92
C PRO A 187 4.60 5.33 18.14
N LEU A 188 4.03 5.97 17.12
CA LEU A 188 3.54 7.35 17.13
C LEU A 188 4.54 8.41 17.64
N ASP A 189 5.84 8.10 17.66
CA ASP A 189 6.89 8.98 18.21
C ASP A 189 6.68 9.28 19.71
N VAL A 190 5.99 8.40 20.46
CA VAL A 190 5.69 8.62 21.89
C VAL A 190 6.67 7.94 22.84
N GLY A 191 7.39 6.91 22.38
CA GLY A 191 8.30 6.11 23.18
C GLY A 191 8.44 4.69 22.65
N PHE A 192 9.59 4.06 22.88
CA PHE A 192 9.80 2.68 22.46
C PHE A 192 8.91 1.70 23.22
N ALA A 193 8.33 0.76 22.48
CA ALA A 193 7.42 -0.25 22.98
C ALA A 193 7.81 -1.63 22.46
N VAL A 194 7.41 -2.65 23.22
CA VAL A 194 7.44 -4.06 22.82
C VAL A 194 6.00 -4.55 22.68
N LEU A 195 5.68 -5.09 21.51
CA LEU A 195 4.36 -5.62 21.18
C LEU A 195 4.51 -7.10 20.93
N GLU A 196 3.82 -7.89 21.74
CA GLU A 196 3.81 -9.33 21.62
C GLU A 196 2.74 -9.79 20.64
N GLY A 197 3.04 -10.84 19.88
CA GLY A 197 2.07 -11.56 19.08
C GLY A 197 2.62 -12.91 18.65
N ASN A 198 1.91 -13.59 17.76
CA ASN A 198 2.32 -14.89 17.24
C ASN A 198 2.70 -14.80 15.75
N TYR A 199 3.58 -15.70 15.33
CA TYR A 199 3.85 -15.99 13.93
C TYR A 199 2.70 -16.83 13.36
N ASN A 200 1.96 -16.31 12.39
CA ASN A 200 0.83 -17.00 11.76
C ASN A 200 1.17 -17.62 10.39
N GLY A 201 2.46 -17.83 10.10
CA GLY A 201 2.91 -18.27 8.79
C GLY A 201 3.26 -17.12 7.85
N LEU A 202 3.51 -17.47 6.59
CA LEU A 202 3.63 -16.50 5.50
C LEU A 202 2.26 -16.14 4.95
N VAL A 203 2.10 -14.89 4.49
CA VAL A 203 0.87 -14.42 3.86
C VAL A 203 0.59 -15.21 2.59
N GLU A 204 -0.56 -15.89 2.57
CA GLU A 204 -1.04 -16.59 1.38
C GLU A 204 -1.40 -15.60 0.26
N ARG A 205 -1.18 -16.02 -0.98
CA ARG A 205 -1.48 -15.25 -2.20
C ARG A 205 -0.75 -13.90 -2.27
N SER A 206 0.38 -13.77 -1.57
CA SER A 206 1.31 -12.65 -1.73
C SER A 206 2.35 -12.98 -2.80
N PHE A 207 2.73 -12.00 -3.62
CA PHE A 207 3.78 -12.22 -4.62
C PHE A 207 5.15 -12.39 -3.97
N TYR A 208 5.43 -11.61 -2.92
CA TYR A 208 6.63 -11.76 -2.09
C TYR A 208 6.29 -12.33 -0.71
N PRO A 209 7.16 -13.19 -0.14
CA PRO A 209 6.99 -13.67 1.23
C PRO A 209 6.89 -12.52 2.22
N SER A 210 5.86 -12.54 3.06
CA SER A 210 5.65 -11.62 4.17
C SER A 210 5.17 -12.43 5.36
N ILE A 211 5.66 -12.14 6.56
CA ILE A 211 5.21 -12.81 7.77
C ILE A 211 3.86 -12.20 8.18
N PHE A 212 2.88 -13.06 8.47
CA PHE A 212 1.64 -12.64 9.12
C PHE A 212 1.84 -12.60 10.65
N PHE A 213 1.90 -11.41 11.23
CA PHE A 213 2.06 -11.18 12.66
C PHE A 213 0.70 -10.94 13.32
N GLY A 214 0.42 -11.68 14.39
CA GLY A 214 -0.85 -11.57 15.13
C GLY A 214 -0.94 -10.44 16.14
N GLY A 215 0.06 -9.55 16.22
CA GLY A 215 0.01 -8.32 17.02
C GLY A 215 -0.37 -7.10 16.18
N ALA A 216 -0.66 -5.96 16.82
CA ALA A 216 -0.91 -4.70 16.13
C ALA A 216 0.42 -3.97 15.84
N LEU A 217 0.60 -3.41 14.64
CA LEU A 217 1.71 -2.52 14.32
C LEU A 217 1.17 -1.13 14.05
N ASN A 218 1.79 -0.13 14.68
CA ASN A 218 1.40 1.28 14.54
C ASN A 218 2.48 2.07 13.80
N SER A 219 2.08 3.17 13.16
CA SER A 219 3.00 4.14 12.55
C SER A 219 4.14 4.48 13.52
N GLY A 220 5.37 4.57 13.03
CA GLY A 220 6.57 4.78 13.85
C GLY A 220 7.31 3.49 14.23
N MET A 221 6.62 2.33 14.27
CA MET A 221 7.26 1.03 14.46
C MET A 221 7.95 0.48 13.21
N SER A 222 7.56 0.97 12.02
CA SER A 222 8.17 0.62 10.73
C SER A 222 9.69 0.67 10.78
N GLY A 223 10.35 -0.41 10.39
CA GLY A 223 11.80 -0.55 10.35
C GLY A 223 12.41 -1.12 11.63
N GLY A 224 11.63 -1.21 12.71
CA GLY A 224 12.03 -1.88 13.94
C GLY A 224 12.09 -3.41 13.78
N PRO A 225 12.78 -4.13 14.69
CA PRO A 225 12.92 -5.57 14.59
C PRO A 225 11.68 -6.29 15.13
N ALA A 226 11.39 -7.44 14.55
CA ALA A 226 10.62 -8.50 15.18
C ALA A 226 11.58 -9.62 15.63
N LEU A 227 11.44 -10.05 16.88
CA LEU A 227 12.35 -10.97 17.55
C LEU A 227 11.64 -12.24 17.99
N ASP A 228 12.35 -13.37 18.02
CA ASP A 228 11.90 -14.58 18.72
C ASP A 228 12.21 -14.51 20.24
N GLU A 229 11.84 -15.55 20.99
CA GLU A 229 12.08 -15.62 22.45
C GLU A 229 13.58 -15.59 22.82
N ALA A 230 14.45 -15.98 21.90
CA ALA A 230 15.91 -15.92 22.07
C ALA A 230 16.48 -14.52 21.76
N GLY A 231 15.67 -13.58 21.25
CA GLY A 231 16.12 -12.24 20.86
C GLY A 231 16.81 -12.19 19.51
N ARG A 232 16.58 -13.19 18.66
CA ARG A 232 17.09 -13.21 17.28
C ARG A 232 16.07 -12.57 16.36
N VAL A 233 16.54 -11.79 15.40
CA VAL A 233 15.69 -11.10 14.41
C VAL A 233 15.07 -12.11 13.47
N VAL A 234 13.74 -12.12 13.41
CA VAL A 234 12.95 -12.96 12.50
C VAL A 234 12.28 -12.15 11.39
N GLY A 235 12.13 -10.84 11.58
CA GLY A 235 11.63 -9.94 10.55
C GLY A 235 11.79 -8.46 10.89
N VAL A 236 11.34 -7.61 9.98
CA VAL A 236 11.34 -6.14 10.09
C VAL A 236 9.91 -5.63 9.99
N ASN A 237 9.51 -4.81 10.94
CA ASN A 237 8.14 -4.27 11.03
C ASN A 237 7.81 -3.40 9.82
N VAL A 238 6.58 -3.53 9.28
CA VAL A 238 6.03 -2.60 8.28
C VAL A 238 4.64 -2.16 8.76
N ALA A 239 4.53 -0.93 9.25
CA ALA A 239 3.27 -0.42 9.82
C ALA A 239 2.28 0.09 8.75
N THR A 240 2.71 0.22 7.50
CA THR A 240 1.90 0.80 6.41
C THR A 240 1.40 -0.27 5.44
N ARG A 241 0.36 -1.00 5.82
CA ARG A 241 -0.64 -1.51 4.86
C ARG A 241 -2.01 -0.92 5.20
N ARG A 242 -2.74 -0.49 4.16
CA ARG A 242 -3.90 0.42 4.25
C ARG A 242 -5.23 -0.32 4.25
N ASP A 243 -5.19 -1.62 4.52
CA ASP A 243 -6.29 -2.54 4.21
C ASP A 243 -7.42 -2.45 5.25
N GLY A 244 -7.31 -1.53 6.24
CA GLY A 244 -8.34 -1.26 7.24
C GLY A 244 -8.56 -2.39 8.25
N GLN A 245 -7.77 -3.46 8.18
CA GLN A 245 -7.85 -4.64 9.03
C GLN A 245 -6.73 -4.61 10.09
N GLN A 246 -7.00 -5.18 11.27
CA GLN A 246 -6.05 -5.33 12.39
C GLN A 246 -4.94 -6.37 12.12
N VAL A 247 -4.49 -6.50 10.87
CA VAL A 247 -3.47 -7.46 10.47
C VAL A 247 -2.15 -6.75 10.23
N SER A 248 -1.08 -7.33 10.77
CA SER A 248 0.26 -6.78 10.71
C SER A 248 1.19 -7.68 9.92
N PHE A 249 2.09 -7.07 9.17
CA PHE A 249 3.03 -7.80 8.33
C PHE A 249 4.47 -7.42 8.64
N LEU A 250 5.35 -8.40 8.54
CA LEU A 250 6.78 -8.22 8.70
C LEU A 250 7.50 -8.69 7.44
N VAL A 251 8.56 -7.96 7.08
CA VAL A 251 9.50 -8.42 6.05
C VAL A 251 10.36 -9.52 6.67
N PRO A 252 10.43 -10.74 6.09
CA PRO A 252 11.26 -11.81 6.62
C PRO A 252 12.75 -11.41 6.76
N ALA A 253 13.37 -11.84 7.85
CA ALA A 253 14.79 -11.57 8.15
C ALA A 253 15.77 -11.89 7.00
N PRO A 254 15.59 -12.97 6.19
CA PRO A 254 16.50 -13.26 5.08
C PRO A 254 16.67 -12.13 4.07
N PHE A 255 15.63 -11.33 3.81
CA PHE A 255 15.75 -10.18 2.90
C PHE A 255 16.60 -9.06 3.51
N ALA A 256 16.47 -8.82 4.81
CA ALA A 256 17.32 -7.87 5.54
C ALA A 256 18.77 -8.34 5.62
N GLN A 257 19.00 -9.64 5.88
CA GLN A 257 20.34 -10.24 5.86
C GLN A 257 21.00 -10.08 4.49
N ALA A 258 20.31 -10.43 3.41
CA ALA A 258 20.83 -10.30 2.05
C ALA A 258 21.14 -8.83 1.69
N LEU A 259 20.35 -7.87 2.18
CA LEU A 259 20.65 -6.44 2.02
C LEU A 259 21.90 -6.03 2.81
N VAL A 260 22.04 -6.49 4.05
CA VAL A 260 23.23 -6.24 4.88
C VAL A 260 24.47 -6.78 4.18
N GLU A 261 24.44 -8.02 3.69
CA GLU A 261 25.57 -8.67 3.02
C GLU A 261 25.99 -7.92 1.76
N ARG A 262 25.05 -7.57 0.87
CA ARG A 262 25.37 -6.91 -0.41
C ARG A 262 25.78 -5.45 -0.29
N ALA A 263 25.31 -4.75 0.74
CA ALA A 263 25.56 -3.31 0.92
C ALA A 263 26.57 -3.01 2.04
N ARG A 264 27.08 -4.03 2.74
CA ARG A 264 28.17 -3.85 3.71
C ARG A 264 29.40 -3.31 3.00
N GLY A 265 29.89 -2.17 3.48
CA GLY A 265 31.05 -1.48 2.88
C GLY A 265 30.74 -0.69 1.61
N ALA A 266 29.47 -0.60 1.18
CA ALA A 266 29.08 0.27 0.08
C ALA A 266 29.36 1.74 0.44
N ALA A 267 29.69 2.53 -0.58
CA ALA A 267 29.81 3.97 -0.41
C ALA A 267 28.44 4.59 -0.07
N PRO A 268 28.40 5.64 0.77
CA PRO A 268 27.16 6.36 1.05
C PRO A 268 26.50 6.87 -0.23
N ILE A 269 25.17 6.73 -0.30
CA ILE A 269 24.35 7.28 -1.36
C ILE A 269 24.25 8.79 -1.18
N THR A 270 24.81 9.53 -2.13
CA THR A 270 24.85 11.00 -2.13
C THR A 270 24.10 11.63 -3.30
N ALA A 271 23.64 10.82 -4.26
CA ALA A 271 22.89 11.25 -5.44
C ALA A 271 21.52 10.55 -5.49
N PRO A 272 20.50 11.15 -6.15
CA PRO A 272 19.18 10.54 -6.28
C PRO A 272 19.21 9.13 -6.89
N VAL A 273 18.54 8.18 -6.23
CA VAL A 273 18.59 6.74 -6.58
C VAL A 273 17.61 6.30 -7.67
N TYR A 274 17.09 7.22 -8.48
CA TYR A 274 16.10 6.87 -9.51
C TYR A 274 16.56 5.72 -10.43
N PRO A 275 17.81 5.67 -10.94
CA PRO A 275 18.26 4.55 -11.77
C PRO A 275 18.22 3.20 -11.05
N GLN A 276 18.70 3.14 -9.79
CA GLN A 276 18.70 1.91 -9.00
C GLN A 276 17.28 1.46 -8.67
N LEU A 277 16.39 2.41 -8.33
CA LEU A 277 14.98 2.13 -8.08
C LEU A 277 14.28 1.62 -9.34
N THR A 278 14.49 2.27 -10.49
CA THR A 278 13.96 1.83 -11.78
C THR A 278 14.43 0.44 -12.14
N ALA A 279 15.71 0.10 -11.92
CA ALA A 279 16.22 -1.24 -12.17
C ALA A 279 15.51 -2.32 -11.32
N GLN A 280 15.30 -2.05 -10.03
CA GLN A 280 14.55 -2.97 -9.15
C GLN A 280 13.11 -3.16 -9.63
N LEU A 281 12.43 -2.06 -10.00
CA LEU A 281 11.06 -2.09 -10.50
C LEU A 281 10.94 -2.82 -11.85
N LEU A 282 11.89 -2.64 -12.76
CA LEU A 282 11.95 -3.35 -14.04
C LEU A 282 12.17 -4.87 -13.85
N ALA A 283 12.98 -5.27 -12.87
CA ALA A 283 13.16 -6.68 -12.53
C ALA A 283 11.87 -7.28 -11.91
N HIS A 284 11.23 -6.54 -11.00
CA HIS A 284 9.98 -6.96 -10.39
C HIS A 284 8.85 -7.14 -11.42
N GLN A 285 8.64 -6.14 -12.29
CA GLN A 285 7.56 -6.22 -13.28
C GLN A 285 7.78 -7.37 -14.27
N GLU A 286 9.03 -7.71 -14.59
CA GLU A 286 9.31 -8.86 -15.46
C GLU A 286 8.84 -10.16 -14.79
N ALA A 287 9.20 -10.37 -13.53
CA ALA A 287 8.80 -11.56 -12.77
C ALA A 287 7.27 -11.66 -12.62
N VAL A 288 6.60 -10.54 -12.33
CA VAL A 288 5.14 -10.49 -12.20
C VAL A 288 4.47 -10.82 -13.54
N VAL A 289 4.89 -10.16 -14.63
CA VAL A 289 4.29 -10.35 -15.94
C VAL A 289 4.53 -11.76 -16.46
N GLN A 290 5.75 -12.28 -16.34
CA GLN A 290 6.08 -13.64 -16.76
C GLN A 290 5.18 -14.67 -16.06
N ARG A 291 4.99 -14.56 -14.74
CA ARG A 291 4.13 -15.48 -13.99
C ARG A 291 2.65 -15.29 -14.36
N PHE A 292 2.19 -14.05 -14.53
CA PHE A 292 0.80 -13.75 -14.87
C PHE A 292 0.41 -14.33 -16.23
N VAL A 293 1.20 -14.09 -17.28
CA VAL A 293 0.85 -14.54 -18.65
C VAL A 293 0.96 -16.04 -18.87
N GLN A 294 1.64 -16.75 -17.96
CA GLN A 294 1.73 -18.22 -17.98
C GLN A 294 0.53 -18.88 -17.31
N GLN A 295 -0.28 -18.13 -16.55
CA GLN A 295 -1.47 -18.68 -15.89
C GLN A 295 -2.61 -18.83 -16.88
N PRO A 296 -3.40 -19.93 -16.80
CA PRO A 296 -4.62 -20.04 -17.55
C PRO A 296 -5.68 -19.10 -16.97
N TRP A 297 -6.55 -18.57 -17.82
CA TRP A 297 -7.74 -17.85 -17.36
C TRP A 297 -8.73 -18.79 -16.68
N ARG A 298 -9.34 -18.34 -15.58
CA ARG A 298 -10.55 -18.95 -15.03
C ARG A 298 -11.73 -18.51 -15.89
N SER A 299 -12.65 -19.44 -16.17
CA SER A 299 -13.92 -19.08 -16.80
C SER A 299 -14.80 -18.37 -15.78
N ALA A 300 -15.21 -17.13 -16.08
CA ALA A 300 -16.40 -16.57 -15.45
C ALA A 300 -17.62 -17.43 -15.83
N GLY A 301 -18.57 -17.59 -14.91
CA GLY A 301 -19.79 -18.39 -15.11
C GLY A 301 -20.81 -17.79 -16.10
N HIS A 302 -20.38 -16.95 -17.04
CA HIS A 302 -21.30 -16.22 -17.92
C HIS A 302 -21.90 -17.12 -19.01
N PRO A 303 -23.20 -17.05 -19.33
CA PRO A 303 -23.84 -17.95 -20.30
C PRO A 303 -23.32 -17.82 -21.74
N HIS A 304 -22.91 -16.62 -22.17
CA HIS A 304 -22.54 -16.36 -23.57
C HIS A 304 -21.05 -16.06 -23.81
N TYR A 305 -20.32 -15.67 -22.77
CA TYR A 305 -18.97 -15.11 -22.91
C TYR A 305 -17.98 -15.93 -22.10
N LEU A 306 -16.79 -16.12 -22.66
CA LEU A 306 -15.60 -16.46 -21.92
C LEU A 306 -14.88 -15.15 -21.62
N ILE A 307 -14.80 -14.81 -20.34
CA ILE A 307 -14.18 -13.58 -19.84
C ILE A 307 -12.90 -13.98 -19.11
N PRO A 308 -11.76 -13.31 -19.36
CA PRO A 308 -10.49 -13.61 -18.72
C PRO A 308 -10.51 -13.20 -17.25
N VAL A 309 -10.76 -14.15 -16.36
CA VAL A 309 -10.61 -13.96 -14.91
C VAL A 309 -9.28 -14.55 -14.45
N PRO A 310 -8.39 -13.79 -13.80
CA PRO A 310 -7.08 -14.30 -13.41
C PRO A 310 -7.17 -15.37 -12.31
N GLN A 311 -6.13 -16.19 -12.17
CA GLN A 311 -5.98 -17.10 -11.04
C GLN A 311 -5.74 -16.33 -9.73
N GLU A 312 -6.17 -16.90 -8.61
CA GLU A 312 -5.96 -16.32 -7.27
C GLU A 312 -4.62 -16.76 -6.64
N ASP A 313 -3.58 -16.90 -7.46
CA ASP A 313 -2.23 -17.28 -7.02
C ASP A 313 -1.52 -16.15 -6.27
N PHE A 314 -1.67 -14.93 -6.78
CA PHE A 314 -1.14 -13.70 -6.17
C PHE A 314 -2.06 -12.49 -6.38
N LEU A 315 -3.29 -12.75 -6.83
CA LEU A 315 -4.38 -11.78 -6.88
C LEU A 315 -5.53 -12.27 -5.99
N ARG A 316 -6.34 -11.34 -5.48
CA ARG A 316 -7.57 -11.64 -4.75
C ARG A 316 -8.76 -11.10 -5.51
N CYS A 317 -9.74 -11.97 -5.75
CA CYS A 317 -10.92 -11.65 -6.55
C CYS A 317 -12.16 -11.51 -5.68
N TRP A 318 -12.86 -10.39 -5.78
CA TRP A 318 -14.12 -10.11 -5.09
C TRP A 318 -15.24 -9.97 -6.11
N GLY A 319 -16.35 -10.68 -5.88
CA GLY A 319 -17.52 -10.66 -6.75
C GLY A 319 -18.68 -9.87 -6.15
N ARG A 320 -19.47 -9.23 -7.01
CA ARG A 320 -20.79 -8.68 -6.65
C ARG A 320 -21.75 -8.85 -7.82
N SER A 321 -23.02 -9.07 -7.53
CA SER A 321 -24.06 -9.19 -8.54
C SER A 321 -25.35 -8.50 -8.09
N THR A 322 -26.22 -8.20 -9.03
CA THR A 322 -27.60 -7.79 -8.72
C THR A 322 -28.41 -8.97 -8.19
N PRO A 323 -29.28 -8.75 -7.19
CA PRO A 323 -30.24 -9.77 -6.75
C PRO A 323 -31.11 -10.28 -7.90
N ALA A 324 -31.38 -11.60 -7.93
CA ALA A 324 -32.06 -12.28 -9.03
C ALA A 324 -33.51 -11.78 -9.30
N ASP A 325 -34.16 -11.19 -8.30
CA ASP A 325 -35.52 -10.65 -8.35
C ASP A 325 -35.60 -9.22 -8.90
N THR A 326 -34.45 -8.62 -9.24
CA THR A 326 -34.39 -7.25 -9.78
C THR A 326 -35.11 -7.18 -11.13
N LYS A 327 -36.06 -6.23 -11.28
CA LYS A 327 -36.75 -5.94 -12.56
C LYS A 327 -35.91 -5.08 -13.53
N GLY A 328 -34.64 -4.86 -13.21
CA GLY A 328 -33.73 -3.91 -13.86
C GLY A 328 -32.64 -4.59 -14.68
N LEU A 329 -31.53 -3.87 -14.88
CA LEU A 329 -30.31 -4.41 -15.47
C LEU A 329 -29.71 -5.43 -14.51
N GLU A 330 -29.51 -6.65 -14.98
CA GLU A 330 -28.74 -7.64 -14.24
C GLU A 330 -27.26 -7.45 -14.57
N PHE A 331 -26.41 -7.50 -13.54
CA PHE A 331 -24.98 -7.53 -13.76
C PHE A 331 -24.27 -8.45 -12.77
N GLU A 332 -23.15 -8.99 -13.23
CA GLU A 332 -22.15 -9.66 -12.42
C GLU A 332 -20.84 -8.93 -12.60
N ARG A 333 -20.14 -8.66 -11.51
CA ARG A 333 -18.84 -8.00 -11.53
C ARG A 333 -17.86 -8.78 -10.67
N SER A 334 -16.63 -8.91 -11.16
CA SER A 334 -15.53 -9.31 -10.31
C SER A 334 -14.35 -8.35 -10.46
N ASP A 335 -13.76 -8.00 -9.32
CA ASP A 335 -12.58 -7.17 -9.18
C ASP A 335 -11.46 -8.04 -8.58
N CYS A 336 -10.40 -8.26 -9.34
CA CYS A 336 -9.21 -9.00 -8.94
C CYS A 336 -8.04 -8.05 -8.81
N GLU A 337 -7.41 -7.97 -7.65
CA GLU A 337 -6.29 -7.05 -7.40
C GLU A 337 -5.13 -7.78 -6.74
N MET A 338 -3.91 -7.37 -7.09
CA MET A 338 -2.70 -7.81 -6.40
C MET A 338 -2.52 -7.03 -5.10
N ASP A 339 -2.41 -7.72 -3.97
CA ASP A 339 -2.25 -7.10 -2.64
C ASP A 339 -0.88 -6.44 -2.46
N THR A 340 0.12 -6.87 -3.24
CA THR A 340 1.47 -6.33 -3.16
C THR A 340 1.56 -5.05 -4.00
N GLN A 341 1.99 -3.97 -3.35
CA GLN A 341 2.32 -2.70 -4.01
C GLN A 341 3.68 -2.23 -3.50
N ILE A 342 4.48 -1.66 -4.40
CA ILE A 342 5.82 -1.17 -4.10
C ILE A 342 5.75 0.32 -3.84
N PHE A 343 6.27 0.73 -2.69
CA PHE A 343 6.40 2.13 -2.33
C PHE A 343 7.55 2.79 -3.10
N VAL A 344 7.27 3.94 -3.72
CA VAL A 344 8.29 4.79 -4.36
C VAL A 344 8.56 6.03 -3.51
N SER A 345 7.53 6.86 -3.30
CA SER A 345 7.64 8.12 -2.55
C SER A 345 6.28 8.70 -2.19
N GLY A 346 6.10 9.22 -0.97
CA GLY A 346 4.87 9.93 -0.59
C GLY A 346 3.61 9.06 -0.76
N SER A 347 2.77 9.38 -1.74
CA SER A 347 1.58 8.59 -2.10
C SER A 347 1.78 7.67 -3.31
N LEU A 348 2.95 7.71 -3.94
CA LEU A 348 3.24 6.95 -5.15
C LEU A 348 3.54 5.48 -4.81
N LEU A 349 2.61 4.61 -5.22
CA LEU A 349 2.70 3.15 -5.16
C LEU A 349 2.64 2.59 -6.59
N THR A 350 3.41 1.54 -6.87
CA THR A 350 3.52 0.92 -8.20
C THR A 350 3.74 -0.59 -8.12
N GLY A 351 3.98 -1.26 -9.24
CA GLY A 351 4.32 -2.69 -9.29
C GLY A 351 3.14 -3.56 -8.92
N SER A 352 1.96 -3.30 -9.50
CA SER A 352 0.74 -4.07 -9.22
C SER A 352 -0.07 -4.34 -10.48
N LEU A 353 -0.81 -5.44 -10.47
CA LEU A 353 -1.77 -5.81 -11.50
C LEU A 353 -3.19 -5.82 -10.92
N GLY A 354 -4.15 -5.41 -11.74
CA GLY A 354 -5.58 -5.48 -11.42
C GLY A 354 -6.39 -5.85 -12.65
N VAL A 355 -7.40 -6.70 -12.48
CA VAL A 355 -8.35 -7.09 -13.53
C VAL A 355 -9.76 -6.94 -12.99
N ARG A 356 -10.60 -6.19 -13.69
CA ARG A 356 -12.02 -6.09 -13.45
C ARG A 356 -12.77 -6.59 -14.66
N HIS A 357 -13.86 -7.31 -14.44
CA HIS A 357 -14.83 -7.55 -15.49
C HIS A 357 -16.26 -7.36 -14.99
N GLU A 358 -17.14 -7.03 -15.92
CA GLU A 358 -18.56 -6.83 -15.69
C GLU A 358 -19.32 -7.49 -16.84
N ALA A 359 -20.26 -8.37 -16.52
CA ALA A 359 -21.18 -8.94 -17.48
C ALA A 359 -22.57 -8.39 -17.22
N TYR A 360 -23.32 -8.14 -18.30
CA TYR A 360 -24.59 -7.43 -18.26
C TYR A 360 -25.67 -8.20 -19.02
N ASP A 361 -26.85 -8.30 -18.42
CA ASP A 361 -28.08 -8.77 -19.04
C ASP A 361 -29.20 -7.74 -18.90
N GLY A 362 -29.57 -7.16 -20.04
CA GLY A 362 -30.60 -6.14 -20.20
C GLY A 362 -31.93 -6.65 -20.73
N ARG A 363 -32.17 -7.97 -20.80
CA ARG A 363 -33.42 -8.53 -21.35
C ARG A 363 -34.68 -7.94 -20.70
N LYS A 364 -34.61 -7.58 -19.41
CA LYS A 364 -35.70 -6.99 -18.61
C LYS A 364 -35.95 -5.49 -18.86
N ILE A 365 -34.99 -4.76 -19.45
CA ILE A 365 -35.09 -3.29 -19.61
C ILE A 365 -35.23 -2.82 -21.06
N GLY A 366 -35.06 -3.72 -22.03
CA GLY A 366 -35.14 -3.41 -23.45
C GLY A 366 -33.88 -2.74 -24.01
N TRP A 367 -33.77 -2.71 -25.34
CA TRP A 367 -32.51 -2.39 -26.03
C TRP A 367 -32.03 -0.94 -25.82
N LEU A 368 -32.94 0.05 -25.84
CA LEU A 368 -32.58 1.47 -25.69
C LEU A 368 -31.98 1.74 -24.30
N ARG A 369 -32.67 1.29 -23.25
CA ARG A 369 -32.21 1.48 -21.86
C ARG A 369 -30.94 0.70 -21.58
N PHE A 370 -30.82 -0.51 -22.14
CA PHE A 370 -29.58 -1.28 -22.07
C PHE A 370 -28.42 -0.53 -22.73
N THR A 371 -28.60 -0.07 -23.97
CA THR A 371 -27.56 0.63 -24.74
C THR A 371 -27.10 1.90 -24.02
N GLU A 372 -28.02 2.69 -23.48
CA GLU A 372 -27.72 3.87 -22.68
C GLU A 372 -26.86 3.52 -21.44
N ARG A 373 -27.28 2.51 -20.66
CA ARG A 373 -26.60 2.08 -19.43
C ARG A 373 -25.23 1.46 -19.70
N TYR A 374 -25.16 0.54 -20.67
CA TYR A 374 -23.93 -0.14 -21.07
C TYR A 374 -22.89 0.84 -21.60
N SER A 375 -23.30 1.77 -22.47
CA SER A 375 -22.42 2.81 -23.01
C SER A 375 -21.96 3.80 -21.93
N ALA A 376 -22.84 4.16 -20.98
CA ALA A 376 -22.48 5.04 -19.87
C ALA A 376 -21.45 4.41 -18.94
N SER A 377 -21.52 3.09 -18.69
CA SER A 377 -20.54 2.38 -17.87
C SER A 377 -19.13 2.48 -18.46
N PHE A 378 -19.00 2.18 -19.76
CA PHE A 378 -17.71 2.25 -20.46
C PHE A 378 -17.12 3.67 -20.53
N ARG A 379 -17.96 4.70 -20.68
CA ARG A 379 -17.52 6.10 -20.77
C ARG A 379 -17.03 6.71 -19.45
N ASN A 380 -17.44 6.14 -18.32
CA ASN A 380 -17.18 6.71 -16.99
C ASN A 380 -15.98 6.06 -16.27
N GLU A 381 -15.17 5.26 -16.97
CA GLU A 381 -13.97 4.67 -16.39
C GLU A 381 -12.89 5.73 -16.14
N SER A 382 -12.55 5.92 -14.87
CA SER A 382 -11.51 6.87 -14.44
C SER A 382 -10.13 6.22 -14.53
N PHE A 383 -9.19 6.86 -15.23
CA PHE A 383 -7.78 6.46 -15.24
C PHE A 383 -7.01 6.91 -13.98
N GLY A 384 -7.75 7.35 -12.94
CA GLY A 384 -7.22 7.88 -11.68
C GLY A 384 -6.81 9.35 -11.78
N ARG A 385 -6.86 10.07 -10.65
CA ARG A 385 -6.22 11.39 -10.54
C ARG A 385 -4.72 11.19 -10.41
N ARG A 386 -4.01 11.21 -11.53
CA ARG A 386 -2.55 11.05 -11.56
C ARG A 386 -1.88 12.38 -11.22
N ASN A 387 -0.90 12.35 -10.31
CA ASN A 387 -0.12 13.52 -9.96
C ASN A 387 0.70 13.94 -11.19
N PRO A 388 0.47 15.14 -11.78
CA PRO A 388 1.18 15.56 -12.98
C PRO A 388 2.68 15.77 -12.73
N LYS A 389 3.15 15.77 -11.47
CA LYS A 389 4.59 15.78 -11.15
C LYS A 389 5.24 14.41 -11.34
N GLU A 390 4.47 13.33 -11.27
CA GLU A 390 4.96 11.94 -11.32
C GLU A 390 4.77 11.33 -12.72
N TYR A 391 3.70 11.71 -13.42
CA TYR A 391 3.27 11.07 -14.68
C TYR A 391 3.14 12.05 -15.84
N THR A 392 3.27 11.53 -17.07
CA THR A 392 2.76 12.20 -18.27
C THR A 392 1.24 12.11 -18.35
N ALA A 393 0.63 12.96 -19.18
CA ALA A 393 -0.77 12.76 -19.56
C ALA A 393 -0.94 11.38 -20.23
N PRO A 394 -2.07 10.68 -20.00
CA PRO A 394 -2.33 9.40 -20.65
C PRO A 394 -2.42 9.58 -22.16
N GLN A 395 -1.78 8.67 -22.89
CA GLN A 395 -1.89 8.54 -24.34
C GLN A 395 -2.70 7.28 -24.63
N CYS A 396 -3.84 7.45 -25.31
CA CYS A 396 -4.80 6.37 -25.52
C CYS A 396 -4.97 6.06 -27.02
N SER A 397 -5.09 4.77 -27.34
CA SER A 397 -5.44 4.29 -28.67
C SER A 397 -6.69 3.42 -28.58
N GLU A 398 -7.64 3.67 -29.47
CA GLU A 398 -8.86 2.88 -29.61
C GLU A 398 -8.82 2.05 -30.88
N ARG A 399 -9.21 0.78 -30.76
CA ARG A 399 -9.29 -0.18 -31.86
C ARG A 399 -10.50 -1.11 -31.68
N PHE A 400 -11.04 -1.58 -32.79
CA PHE A 400 -11.96 -2.71 -32.82
C PHE A 400 -11.17 -3.97 -33.13
N VAL A 401 -11.39 -5.03 -32.35
CA VAL A 401 -10.65 -6.30 -32.44
C VAL A 401 -11.68 -7.41 -32.54
N ASP A 402 -11.57 -8.28 -33.53
CA ASP A 402 -12.38 -9.49 -33.62
C ASP A 402 -11.65 -10.65 -32.92
N ARG A 403 -12.34 -11.34 -32.01
CA ARG A 403 -11.84 -12.53 -31.31
C ARG A 403 -12.77 -13.70 -31.56
N ASP A 404 -12.48 -14.47 -32.60
CA ASP A 404 -13.22 -15.67 -32.98
C ASP A 404 -14.74 -15.41 -33.12
N GLY A 405 -15.10 -14.32 -33.80
CA GLY A 405 -16.49 -13.88 -33.98
C GLY A 405 -17.04 -13.01 -32.85
N LEU A 406 -16.23 -12.64 -31.87
CA LEU A 406 -16.55 -11.65 -30.84
C LEU A 406 -15.97 -10.27 -31.22
N PRO A 407 -16.77 -9.32 -31.73
CA PRO A 407 -16.32 -7.94 -31.92
C PRO A 407 -16.13 -7.26 -30.56
N LEU A 408 -14.88 -6.85 -30.29
CA LEU A 408 -14.47 -6.10 -29.11
C LEU A 408 -14.13 -4.66 -29.49
N ARG A 409 -14.55 -3.71 -28.67
CA ARG A 409 -13.98 -2.35 -28.62
C ARG A 409 -12.90 -2.33 -27.53
N ALA A 410 -11.65 -2.09 -27.92
CA ALA A 410 -10.52 -2.03 -27.01
C ALA A 410 -9.93 -0.61 -26.97
N VAL A 411 -9.73 -0.08 -25.77
CA VAL A 411 -9.02 1.18 -25.53
C VAL A 411 -7.81 0.90 -24.68
N LEU A 412 -6.61 1.16 -25.20
CA LEU A 412 -5.36 1.01 -24.49
C LEU A 412 -4.81 2.40 -24.16
N CYS A 413 -4.53 2.66 -22.89
CA CYS A 413 -3.96 3.90 -22.41
C CYS A 413 -2.64 3.65 -21.66
N LEU A 414 -1.63 4.49 -21.92
CA LEU A 414 -0.34 4.47 -21.23
C LEU A 414 -0.02 5.84 -20.63
N SER A 415 0.55 5.87 -19.43
CA SER A 415 1.26 7.05 -18.91
C SER A 415 2.67 6.66 -18.51
N ALA A 416 3.65 7.46 -18.94
CA ALA A 416 5.04 7.26 -18.57
C ALA A 416 5.33 7.91 -17.21
N TYR A 417 6.21 7.28 -16.44
CA TYR A 417 6.77 7.88 -15.23
C TYR A 417 7.83 8.92 -15.62
N LYS A 418 7.76 10.12 -15.03
CA LYS A 418 8.69 11.21 -15.35
C LYS A 418 10.10 10.98 -14.81
N ARG A 419 10.21 10.35 -13.64
CA ARG A 419 11.50 10.12 -12.95
C ARG A 419 11.94 8.65 -12.95
N LEU A 420 11.08 7.74 -13.38
CA LEU A 420 11.36 6.31 -13.46
C LEU A 420 11.31 5.87 -14.93
N THR A 421 12.31 6.29 -15.70
CA THR A 421 12.32 6.18 -17.15
C THR A 421 12.17 4.73 -17.62
N GLY A 422 11.33 4.50 -18.64
CA GLY A 422 11.07 3.16 -19.19
C GLY A 422 9.95 2.40 -18.48
N LEU A 423 9.40 2.94 -17.38
CA LEU A 423 8.22 2.40 -16.72
C LEU A 423 6.95 3.18 -17.11
N TYR A 424 5.85 2.44 -17.18
CA TYR A 424 4.54 2.93 -17.61
C TYR A 424 3.43 2.35 -16.73
N ASP A 425 2.36 3.12 -16.59
CA ASP A 425 1.07 2.60 -16.13
C ASP A 425 0.19 2.33 -17.34
N LEU A 426 -0.24 1.08 -17.49
CA LEU A 426 -1.15 0.58 -18.52
C LEU A 426 -2.56 0.49 -17.96
N SER A 427 -3.53 0.90 -18.77
CA SER A 427 -4.94 0.56 -18.61
C SER A 427 -5.51 0.07 -19.95
N VAL A 428 -6.15 -1.09 -19.96
CA VAL A 428 -6.85 -1.64 -21.14
C VAL A 428 -8.31 -1.78 -20.80
N LEU A 429 -9.18 -1.05 -21.51
CA LEU A 429 -10.63 -1.19 -21.43
C LEU A 429 -11.14 -2.02 -22.60
N VAL A 430 -12.08 -2.91 -22.34
CA VAL A 430 -12.69 -3.79 -23.34
C VAL A 430 -14.19 -3.78 -23.18
N ALA A 431 -14.93 -3.75 -24.29
CA ALA A 431 -16.37 -3.97 -24.32
C ALA A 431 -16.75 -4.84 -25.52
N THR A 432 -17.61 -5.84 -25.32
CA THR A 432 -18.21 -6.61 -26.41
C THR A 432 -19.31 -5.80 -27.11
N LEU A 433 -19.50 -6.04 -28.40
CA LEU A 433 -20.45 -5.32 -29.26
C LEU A 433 -21.40 -6.23 -30.04
N ASP A 434 -21.46 -7.51 -29.67
CA ASP A 434 -22.14 -8.56 -30.43
C ASP A 434 -23.67 -8.61 -30.20
N GLN A 435 -24.18 -8.04 -29.09
CA GLN A 435 -25.60 -8.13 -28.75
C GLN A 435 -26.24 -6.79 -28.40
N ALA A 436 -27.54 -6.69 -28.67
CA ALA A 436 -28.35 -5.48 -28.41
C ALA A 436 -28.87 -5.37 -26.96
N ARG A 437 -28.77 -6.45 -26.17
CA ARG A 437 -29.32 -6.55 -24.80
C ARG A 437 -28.45 -7.33 -23.81
N ALA A 438 -27.25 -7.73 -24.21
CA ALA A 438 -26.27 -8.36 -23.34
C ALA A 438 -24.89 -7.83 -23.73
N GLY A 439 -23.93 -7.94 -22.82
CA GLY A 439 -22.57 -7.53 -23.12
C GLY A 439 -21.62 -7.79 -21.96
N ALA A 440 -20.33 -7.81 -22.25
CA ALA A 440 -19.28 -7.89 -21.26
C ALA A 440 -18.31 -6.74 -21.43
N GLN A 441 -17.94 -6.14 -20.29
CA GLN A 441 -16.90 -5.13 -20.19
C GLN A 441 -15.78 -5.66 -19.33
N GLY A 442 -14.57 -5.15 -19.53
CA GLY A 442 -13.50 -5.40 -18.61
C GLY A 442 -12.40 -4.37 -18.68
N ARG A 443 -11.54 -4.43 -17.67
CA ARG A 443 -10.46 -3.50 -17.44
C ARG A 443 -9.27 -4.25 -16.87
N LEU A 444 -8.13 -4.13 -17.53
CA LEU A 444 -6.82 -4.53 -16.99
C LEU A 444 -6.04 -3.27 -16.64
N ASP A 445 -5.53 -3.18 -15.41
CA ASP A 445 -4.55 -2.18 -15.01
C ASP A 445 -3.22 -2.85 -14.66
N ALA A 446 -2.11 -2.27 -15.11
CA ALA A 446 -0.78 -2.67 -14.71
C ALA A 446 0.05 -1.43 -14.38
N ARG A 447 0.65 -1.40 -13.20
CA ARG A 447 1.41 -0.24 -12.71
C ARG A 447 2.90 -0.50 -12.71
N GLY A 448 3.67 0.41 -13.29
CA GLY A 448 5.13 0.33 -13.34
C GLY A 448 5.64 -0.87 -14.14
N VAL A 449 5.16 -1.02 -15.37
CA VAL A 449 5.62 -2.05 -16.33
C VAL A 449 6.46 -1.44 -17.44
N SER A 450 7.32 -2.24 -18.07
CA SER A 450 8.00 -1.80 -19.30
C SER A 450 6.99 -1.69 -20.45
N PHE A 451 7.34 -0.94 -21.51
CA PHE A 451 6.47 -0.82 -22.68
C PHE A 451 6.18 -2.19 -23.31
N ASP A 452 7.20 -3.03 -23.49
CA ASP A 452 7.05 -4.35 -24.10
C ASP A 452 6.15 -5.26 -23.27
N ASN A 453 6.31 -5.25 -21.95
CA ASN A 453 5.46 -6.04 -21.07
C ASN A 453 4.04 -5.47 -20.96
N ALA A 454 3.87 -4.16 -21.08
CA ALA A 454 2.55 -3.57 -21.21
C ALA A 454 1.82 -4.10 -22.46
N MET A 455 2.52 -4.20 -23.59
CA MET A 455 1.95 -4.76 -24.82
C MET A 455 1.67 -6.26 -24.70
N LYS A 456 2.56 -7.04 -24.07
CA LYS A 456 2.33 -8.47 -23.79
C LYS A 456 1.09 -8.69 -22.92
N LEU A 457 0.95 -7.93 -21.84
CA LEU A 457 -0.21 -7.98 -20.94
C LEU A 457 -1.50 -7.64 -21.67
N ALA A 458 -1.51 -6.55 -22.44
CA ALA A 458 -2.67 -6.16 -23.23
C ALA A 458 -3.08 -7.26 -24.23
N SER A 459 -2.10 -7.84 -24.94
CA SER A 459 -2.34 -8.93 -25.88
C SER A 459 -2.89 -10.19 -25.19
N HIS A 460 -2.26 -10.63 -24.10
CA HIS A 460 -2.69 -11.79 -23.32
C HIS A 460 -4.13 -11.63 -22.78
N TYR A 461 -4.45 -10.43 -22.29
CA TYR A 461 -5.79 -10.10 -21.79
C TYR A 461 -6.85 -10.11 -22.88
N LEU A 462 -6.59 -9.48 -24.03
CA LEU A 462 -7.52 -9.47 -25.16
C LEU A 462 -7.73 -10.87 -25.76
N GLN A 463 -6.70 -11.72 -25.75
CA GLN A 463 -6.79 -13.09 -26.23
C GLN A 463 -7.69 -13.98 -25.36
N GLY A 464 -7.86 -13.65 -24.08
CA GLY A 464 -8.70 -14.43 -23.16
C GLY A 464 -10.21 -14.24 -23.36
N TYR A 465 -10.64 -13.28 -24.18
CA TYR A 465 -12.04 -13.09 -24.54
C TYR A 465 -12.43 -14.00 -25.72
N SER A 466 -13.59 -14.66 -25.59
CA SER A 466 -14.21 -15.45 -26.67
C SER A 466 -15.71 -15.66 -26.41
N VAL A 467 -16.44 -16.19 -27.40
CA VAL A 467 -17.84 -16.62 -27.26
C VAL A 467 -17.88 -18.07 -26.79
N LYS A 468 -18.81 -18.41 -25.88
CA LYS A 468 -19.05 -19.82 -25.55
C LYS A 468 -19.68 -20.51 -26.75
N ALA A 469 -19.11 -21.63 -27.18
CA ALA A 469 -19.75 -22.49 -28.18
C ALA A 469 -21.17 -22.82 -27.71
N VAL A 470 -22.17 -22.53 -28.55
CA VAL A 470 -23.55 -22.94 -28.30
C VAL A 470 -23.56 -24.48 -28.35
N PRO A 471 -24.06 -25.17 -27.31
CA PRO A 471 -24.11 -26.63 -27.31
C PRO A 471 -25.00 -27.20 -28.41
#